data_AF-A0A3D1TE62-F1
#
_entry.id   AF-A0A3D1TE62-F1
#
_cell.length_a   1.000
_cell.length_b   1.000
_cell.length_c   1.000
_cell.angle_alpha   90.00
_cell.angle_beta   90.00
_cell.angle_gamma   90.00
#
_symmetry.space_group_name_H-M   'P 1'
#
loop_
_entity.id
_entity.type
_entity.pdbx_description
1 polymer ?
#
loop_
_entity_poly.entity_id
_entity_poly.type
_entity_poly.pdbx_seq_one_letter_code
_entity_poly.pdbx_strand_id
1 'polypeptide(L)'
;KTAMYTGVWVAVYYVVGWVGEARTHAWRPGRWMVGSMGGALFGAGVALVFGLQAVLFFGWHMNAKGLGGVRTEADRWEYATQFSFPPEETVTFFTTGYLFGGASQEAYAGRVALKLHDDYMGAWVVLFAAIGLWACRRRAEARFLGVMALFSLLIAWGRFFPVYQWIYALPTMKMQRTPWRWIYLVQLAVPVLAALGMEAVRSLMARDVDGRWARLRKASAGLALGVGLLFALTLIGWLDARGGLGGKASLSALRWLAVWRTALVLFLGLGWCWLTMGMRREGRWGLARSDWFVLGLLCLTLIDLGVNARRFVQWVDRDFYRADALVEELKADPDLFRVKLGPGGSPYLNQLNTFHFRYHAVASADPPSSERVPRLYEAFLDAVQQGRIPFENYLRIFNIKYLIWPQPLPEETRPVFTPIMGGQAAHLYRYERWMPRFLLVPSWEVVDGDAQLERLSDEAWDPRRRVFVSASKVWPEGFTAEVEPGAVEPEGVVVPRRVTATVLELEVQADRSAILLLSQYYDPDWTVHLDGVPAPLLRANHLMQGVAIPPGGHRVELRHTPSMVGFRVTQASWWVLLAVLTATGIRRVRRRDAKRHPGEERDG
;
A
#
# COMPACT_ATOMS: atom_id res chain seq x y z
N LYS A 1 2.49 10.17 -0.04
CA LYS A 1 3.74 9.45 0.33
C LYS A 1 4.80 9.52 -0.78
N THR A 2 4.47 9.40 -2.08
CA THR A 2 5.47 9.42 -3.17
C THR A 2 6.21 10.75 -3.36
N ALA A 3 5.56 11.91 -3.20
CA ALA A 3 6.22 13.22 -3.26
C ALA A 3 7.34 13.41 -2.21
N MET A 4 7.21 12.79 -1.03
CA MET A 4 8.24 12.80 0.01
C MET A 4 9.45 11.96 -0.41
N TYR A 5 9.24 10.79 -1.01
CA TYR A 5 10.32 9.97 -1.57
C TYR A 5 10.98 10.63 -2.78
N THR A 6 10.23 11.32 -3.63
CA THR A 6 10.76 12.15 -4.72
C THR A 6 11.72 13.23 -4.21
N GLY A 7 11.33 13.97 -3.17
CA GLY A 7 12.20 14.97 -2.53
C GLY A 7 13.46 14.36 -1.91
N VAL A 8 13.33 13.20 -1.24
CA VAL A 8 14.47 12.45 -0.68
C VAL A 8 15.41 11.96 -1.77
N TRP A 9 14.92 11.44 -2.89
CA TRP A 9 15.77 10.98 -3.99
C TRP A 9 16.49 12.13 -4.72
N VAL A 10 15.83 13.28 -4.87
CA VAL A 10 16.47 14.50 -5.38
C VAL A 10 17.57 14.96 -4.41
N ALA A 11 17.29 14.98 -3.10
CA ALA A 11 18.28 15.33 -2.09
C ALA A 11 19.46 14.34 -2.05
N VAL A 12 19.21 13.03 -2.11
CA VAL A 12 20.25 11.99 -2.16
C VAL A 12 21.10 12.12 -3.42
N TYR A 13 20.49 12.35 -4.60
CA TYR A 13 21.23 12.58 -5.84
C TYR A 13 22.15 13.82 -5.72
N TYR A 14 21.65 14.91 -5.15
CA TYR A 14 22.46 16.12 -4.94
C TYR A 14 23.53 15.93 -3.87
N VAL A 15 23.27 15.24 -2.76
CA VAL A 15 24.27 14.96 -1.71
C VAL A 15 25.38 14.05 -2.25
N VAL A 16 25.02 12.98 -2.97
CA VAL A 16 26.01 12.09 -3.62
C VAL A 16 26.77 12.81 -4.73
N GLY A 17 26.09 13.66 -5.51
CA GLY A 17 26.71 14.52 -6.51
C GLY A 17 27.67 15.53 -5.90
N TRP A 18 27.29 16.16 -4.79
CA TRP A 18 28.08 17.18 -4.09
C TRP A 18 29.33 16.58 -3.41
N VAL A 19 29.19 15.41 -2.78
CA VAL A 19 30.34 14.64 -2.25
C VAL A 19 31.27 14.16 -3.37
N GLY A 20 30.73 13.89 -4.57
CA GLY A 20 31.51 13.53 -5.75
C GLY A 20 32.21 14.73 -6.42
N GLU A 21 31.58 15.89 -6.45
CA GLU A 21 32.12 17.14 -7.02
C GLU A 21 33.19 17.77 -6.12
N ALA A 22 33.07 17.61 -4.79
CA ALA A 22 34.09 18.05 -3.82
C ALA A 22 35.47 17.36 -4.00
N ARG A 23 35.60 16.37 -4.90
CA ARG A 23 36.86 15.64 -5.11
C ARG A 23 37.50 15.77 -6.50
N THR A 24 36.87 16.36 -7.52
CA THR A 24 37.55 16.47 -8.84
C THR A 24 37.05 17.61 -9.71
N HIS A 25 37.87 18.66 -9.86
CA HIS A 25 37.90 19.46 -11.09
C HIS A 25 38.47 18.61 -12.24
N ALA A 26 37.87 18.75 -13.42
CA ALA A 26 38.27 18.30 -14.77
C ALA A 26 37.40 17.19 -15.40
N TRP A 27 36.60 17.62 -16.38
CA TRP A 27 35.71 16.81 -17.21
C TRP A 27 36.35 16.61 -18.60
N ARG A 28 36.46 15.37 -19.12
CA ARG A 28 36.78 15.09 -20.54
C ARG A 28 35.96 13.89 -21.09
N PRO A 29 35.57 13.90 -22.38
CA PRO A 29 34.57 13.00 -22.95
C PRO A 29 35.21 11.80 -23.68
N GLY A 30 34.92 10.57 -23.22
CA GLY A 30 35.42 9.34 -23.86
C GLY A 30 35.02 8.04 -23.15
N ARG A 31 33.79 7.95 -22.62
CA ARG A 31 33.33 6.86 -21.73
C ARG A 31 32.05 6.14 -22.17
N TRP A 32 31.67 6.26 -23.44
CA TRP A 32 30.31 5.88 -23.89
C TRP A 32 30.04 4.36 -23.90
N MET A 33 31.05 3.51 -24.10
CA MET A 33 30.85 2.06 -24.22
C MET A 33 30.82 1.29 -22.89
N VAL A 34 31.32 1.89 -21.79
CA VAL A 34 31.39 1.25 -20.46
C VAL A 34 30.36 1.83 -19.49
N GLY A 35 29.90 3.07 -19.73
CA GLY A 35 28.71 3.62 -19.09
C GLY A 35 27.42 2.91 -19.53
N SER A 36 27.30 2.59 -20.82
CA SER A 36 26.14 1.89 -21.39
C SER A 36 26.02 0.45 -20.87
N MET A 37 27.13 -0.29 -20.77
CA MET A 37 27.12 -1.66 -20.26
C MET A 37 26.88 -1.71 -18.75
N GLY A 38 27.43 -0.76 -17.98
CA GLY A 38 27.15 -0.64 -16.54
C GLY A 38 25.71 -0.21 -16.26
N GLY A 39 25.15 0.68 -17.09
CA GLY A 39 23.74 1.07 -17.03
C GLY A 39 22.80 -0.06 -17.45
N ALA A 40 23.17 -0.86 -18.46
CA ALA A 40 22.41 -2.03 -18.88
C ALA A 40 22.44 -3.15 -17.84
N LEU A 41 23.60 -3.41 -17.20
CA LEU A 41 23.72 -4.38 -16.10
C LEU A 41 22.99 -3.92 -14.85
N PHE A 42 23.01 -2.62 -14.54
CA PHE A 42 22.19 -2.05 -13.46
C PHE A 42 20.70 -2.16 -13.78
N GLY A 43 20.29 -1.80 -14.99
CA GLY A 43 18.91 -1.94 -15.45
C GLY A 43 18.43 -3.39 -15.45
N ALA A 44 19.26 -4.33 -15.89
CA ALA A 44 19.00 -5.77 -15.84
C ALA A 44 18.97 -6.31 -14.41
N GLY A 45 19.85 -5.82 -13.53
CA GLY A 45 19.87 -6.17 -12.11
C GLY A 45 18.60 -5.69 -11.40
N VAL A 46 18.19 -4.43 -11.61
CA VAL A 46 16.94 -3.88 -11.10
C VAL A 46 15.73 -4.62 -11.69
N ALA A 47 15.72 -4.90 -13.00
CA ALA A 47 14.65 -5.67 -13.64
C ALA A 47 14.57 -7.11 -13.11
N LEU A 48 15.70 -7.75 -12.82
CA LEU A 48 15.76 -9.08 -12.21
C LEU A 48 15.26 -9.05 -10.76
N VAL A 49 15.65 -8.03 -9.98
CA VAL A 49 15.16 -7.79 -8.62
C VAL A 49 13.64 -7.66 -8.62
N PHE A 50 13.09 -6.75 -9.44
CA PHE A 50 11.65 -6.55 -9.52
C PHE A 50 10.93 -7.74 -10.16
N GLY A 51 11.56 -8.44 -11.11
CA GLY A 51 11.01 -9.63 -11.77
C GLY A 51 10.92 -10.84 -10.84
N LEU A 52 11.95 -11.11 -10.03
CA LEU A 52 11.95 -12.17 -9.02
C LEU A 52 10.99 -11.86 -7.86
N GLN A 53 10.96 -10.59 -7.41
CA GLN A 53 9.98 -10.12 -6.43
C GLN A 53 8.55 -10.25 -6.94
N ALA A 54 8.32 -9.88 -8.20
CA ALA A 54 7.07 -10.11 -8.90
C ALA A 54 6.71 -11.59 -8.84
N VAL A 55 7.55 -12.51 -9.31
CA VAL A 55 7.24 -13.95 -9.36
C VAL A 55 6.86 -14.53 -7.99
N LEU A 56 7.48 -14.09 -6.90
CA LEU A 56 7.17 -14.60 -5.56
C LEU A 56 5.95 -13.93 -4.93
N PHE A 57 5.80 -12.63 -5.13
CA PHE A 57 4.57 -11.92 -4.76
C PHE A 57 3.37 -12.49 -5.55
N PHE A 58 3.59 -12.88 -6.81
CA PHE A 58 2.62 -13.51 -7.69
C PHE A 58 2.33 -14.96 -7.29
N GLY A 59 3.32 -15.77 -6.92
CA GLY A 59 3.10 -17.16 -6.47
C GLY A 59 2.17 -17.27 -5.26
N TRP A 60 2.29 -16.37 -4.29
CA TRP A 60 1.43 -16.33 -3.10
C TRP A 60 0.03 -15.75 -3.42
N HIS A 61 -0.06 -14.79 -4.34
CA HIS A 61 -1.33 -14.20 -4.78
C HIS A 61 -2.05 -14.98 -5.90
N MET A 62 -1.43 -16.02 -6.48
CA MET A 62 -2.05 -16.88 -7.50
C MET A 62 -3.18 -17.76 -6.93
N ASN A 63 -3.36 -17.78 -5.60
CA ASN A 63 -4.57 -18.29 -4.95
C ASN A 63 -5.76 -17.32 -5.05
N ALA A 64 -5.61 -16.13 -5.64
CA ALA A 64 -6.70 -15.21 -6.00
C ALA A 64 -7.49 -15.64 -7.25
N LYS A 65 -7.62 -16.96 -7.49
CA LYS A 65 -8.55 -17.51 -8.50
C LYS A 65 -10.02 -17.34 -8.10
N GLY A 66 -10.30 -17.00 -6.84
CA GLY A 66 -11.61 -16.54 -6.38
C GLY A 66 -11.52 -15.06 -6.08
N LEU A 67 -12.08 -14.24 -6.94
CA LEU A 67 -12.53 -12.90 -6.59
C LEU A 67 -14.03 -12.93 -6.82
N GLY A 68 -14.83 -12.86 -5.76
CA GLY A 68 -16.28 -12.85 -5.81
C GLY A 68 -16.79 -11.85 -6.83
N GLY A 69 -17.67 -12.32 -7.71
CA GLY A 69 -18.31 -11.54 -8.77
C GLY A 69 -17.65 -11.60 -10.16
N VAL A 70 -16.43 -12.11 -10.29
CA VAL A 70 -15.76 -12.21 -11.60
C VAL A 70 -16.08 -13.57 -12.24
N ARG A 71 -17.15 -13.61 -13.05
CA ARG A 71 -17.64 -14.85 -13.67
C ARG A 71 -17.22 -14.99 -15.14
N THR A 72 -16.96 -13.86 -15.82
CA THR A 72 -16.62 -13.80 -17.25
C THR A 72 -15.27 -13.09 -17.51
N GLU A 73 -14.73 -13.22 -18.74
CA GLU A 73 -13.54 -12.47 -19.16
C GLU A 73 -13.82 -10.96 -19.22
N ALA A 74 -15.06 -10.55 -19.49
CA ALA A 74 -15.49 -9.16 -19.46
C ALA A 74 -15.43 -8.58 -18.03
N ASP A 75 -15.92 -9.33 -17.03
CA ASP A 75 -15.84 -8.94 -15.62
C ASP A 75 -14.37 -8.80 -15.17
N ARG A 76 -13.50 -9.72 -15.63
CA ARG A 76 -12.05 -9.65 -15.37
C ARG A 76 -11.44 -8.37 -15.91
N TRP A 77 -11.76 -8.03 -17.16
CA TRP A 77 -11.26 -6.82 -17.81
C TRP A 77 -11.73 -5.56 -17.08
N GLU A 78 -13.04 -5.45 -16.80
CA GLU A 78 -13.60 -4.29 -16.14
C GLU A 78 -12.99 -4.10 -14.75
N TYR A 79 -12.93 -5.18 -13.98
CA TYR A 79 -12.34 -5.17 -12.65
C TYR A 79 -10.84 -4.83 -12.66
N ALA A 80 -10.07 -5.42 -13.58
CA ALA A 80 -8.62 -5.17 -13.66
C ALA A 80 -8.33 -3.71 -14.04
N THR A 81 -9.14 -3.13 -14.92
CA THR A 81 -8.92 -1.79 -15.49
C THR A 81 -9.70 -0.66 -14.81
N GLN A 82 -10.50 -0.93 -13.76
CA GLN A 82 -11.34 0.09 -13.09
C GLN A 82 -10.53 1.24 -12.45
N PHE A 83 -9.23 1.03 -12.21
CA PHE A 83 -8.29 2.05 -11.73
C PHE A 83 -7.27 2.43 -12.81
N SER A 84 -7.71 2.53 -14.06
CA SER A 84 -6.90 3.09 -15.15
C SER A 84 -6.78 4.60 -14.97
N PHE A 85 -5.61 5.16 -15.29
CA PHE A 85 -5.35 6.59 -15.16
C PHE A 85 -5.90 7.37 -16.37
N PRO A 86 -6.88 8.27 -16.22
CA PRO A 86 -7.44 8.99 -17.37
C PRO A 86 -6.39 9.91 -18.01
N PRO A 87 -6.25 9.94 -19.35
CA PRO A 87 -5.24 10.76 -20.03
C PRO A 87 -5.28 12.25 -19.66
N GLU A 88 -6.48 12.81 -19.49
CA GLU A 88 -6.71 14.19 -19.04
C GLU A 88 -6.18 14.47 -17.63
N GLU A 89 -6.11 13.46 -16.75
CA GLU A 89 -5.52 13.61 -15.42
C GLU A 89 -4.00 13.68 -15.46
N THR A 90 -3.34 13.40 -16.60
CA THR A 90 -1.88 13.60 -16.75
C THR A 90 -1.49 15.05 -16.46
N VAL A 91 -2.40 16.01 -16.67
CA VAL A 91 -2.19 17.42 -16.28
C VAL A 91 -1.88 17.57 -14.79
N THR A 92 -2.38 16.66 -13.95
CA THR A 92 -2.13 16.66 -12.51
C THR A 92 -0.68 16.37 -12.14
N PHE A 93 0.19 15.95 -13.06
CA PHE A 93 1.63 15.93 -12.78
C PHE A 93 2.19 17.35 -12.61
N PHE A 94 1.61 18.30 -13.35
CA PHE A 94 2.02 19.70 -13.44
C PHE A 94 1.18 20.64 -12.57
N THR A 95 -0.09 20.30 -12.31
CA THR A 95 -0.97 21.04 -11.41
C THR A 95 -1.49 20.14 -10.31
N THR A 96 -1.94 20.72 -9.21
CA THR A 96 -2.40 20.00 -8.03
C THR A 96 -3.61 19.10 -8.36
N GLY A 97 -3.80 18.00 -7.64
CA GLY A 97 -4.99 17.14 -7.77
C GLY A 97 -6.32 17.82 -7.41
N TYR A 98 -6.32 19.05 -6.85
CA TYR A 98 -7.56 19.81 -6.63
C TYR A 98 -8.39 20.02 -7.91
N LEU A 99 -7.77 19.92 -9.09
CA LEU A 99 -8.45 20.05 -10.38
C LEU A 99 -9.58 19.02 -10.57
N PHE A 100 -9.40 17.81 -10.04
CA PHE A 100 -10.38 16.72 -10.13
C PHE A 100 -11.00 16.36 -8.77
N GLY A 101 -10.42 16.83 -7.67
CA GLY A 101 -10.85 16.52 -6.31
C GLY A 101 -10.39 15.14 -5.85
N GLY A 102 -11.19 14.47 -5.02
CA GLY A 102 -10.95 13.10 -4.56
C GLY A 102 -9.91 12.91 -3.44
N ALA A 103 -9.36 13.97 -2.85
CA ALA A 103 -8.55 13.80 -1.64
C ALA A 103 -9.44 13.68 -0.40
N SER A 104 -9.37 12.52 0.27
CA SER A 104 -9.88 12.10 1.60
C SER A 104 -11.32 12.46 2.04
N GLN A 105 -11.95 13.52 1.53
CA GLN A 105 -13.36 13.92 1.74
C GLN A 105 -13.92 14.81 0.59
N GLU A 106 -13.11 15.09 -0.43
CA GLU A 106 -13.53 15.88 -1.59
C GLU A 106 -14.32 15.03 -2.60
N ALA A 107 -15.35 15.61 -3.20
CA ALA A 107 -16.01 14.99 -4.35
C ALA A 107 -14.99 14.85 -5.50
N TYR A 108 -14.99 13.68 -6.14
CA TYR A 108 -14.16 13.42 -7.30
C TYR A 108 -14.99 13.51 -8.58
N ALA A 109 -14.47 14.24 -9.56
CA ALA A 109 -15.17 14.51 -10.83
C ALA A 109 -14.49 13.94 -12.07
N GLY A 110 -13.52 13.03 -11.87
CA GLY A 110 -12.88 12.30 -12.96
C GLY A 110 -13.54 10.94 -13.22
N ARG A 111 -12.84 10.09 -13.98
CA ARG A 111 -13.36 8.81 -14.50
C ARG A 111 -12.89 7.56 -13.75
N VAL A 112 -12.12 7.72 -12.67
CA VAL A 112 -11.62 6.62 -11.84
C VAL A 112 -12.67 6.23 -10.80
N ALA A 113 -12.87 4.92 -10.59
CA ALA A 113 -13.86 4.43 -9.62
C ALA A 113 -13.63 4.95 -8.18
N LEU A 114 -12.37 5.13 -7.79
CA LEU A 114 -11.99 5.66 -6.49
C LEU A 114 -10.63 6.37 -6.60
N LYS A 115 -10.62 7.69 -6.35
CA LYS A 115 -9.40 8.51 -6.25
C LYS A 115 -9.10 8.72 -4.77
N LEU A 116 -7.90 8.33 -4.32
CA LEU A 116 -7.42 8.50 -2.93
C LEU A 116 -5.97 9.00 -2.88
N HIS A 117 -5.49 9.58 -3.98
CA HIS A 117 -4.12 10.01 -4.17
C HIS A 117 -4.08 11.27 -5.02
N ASP A 118 -2.95 11.96 -4.97
CA ASP A 118 -2.62 13.08 -5.84
C ASP A 118 -1.34 12.72 -6.60
N ASP A 119 -1.34 12.95 -7.90
CA ASP A 119 -0.23 12.63 -8.79
C ASP A 119 0.69 13.84 -9.06
N TYR A 120 0.44 14.96 -8.37
CA TYR A 120 1.25 16.18 -8.44
C TYR A 120 2.73 15.96 -8.12
N MET A 121 3.57 16.23 -9.11
CA MET A 121 5.03 16.07 -9.03
C MET A 121 5.77 17.39 -8.79
N GLY A 122 5.08 18.52 -8.94
CA GLY A 122 5.67 19.86 -8.90
C GLY A 122 5.80 20.46 -10.30
N ALA A 123 5.21 21.65 -10.51
CA ALA A 123 5.25 22.34 -11.81
C ALA A 123 6.69 22.53 -12.32
N TRP A 124 7.59 23.00 -11.45
CA TRP A 124 9.01 23.17 -11.77
C TRP A 124 9.73 21.84 -12.02
N VAL A 125 9.38 20.79 -11.28
CA VAL A 125 9.96 19.45 -11.49
C VAL A 125 9.64 18.96 -12.90
N VAL A 126 8.39 19.07 -13.35
CA VAL A 126 7.97 18.67 -14.70
C VAL A 126 8.65 19.54 -15.77
N LEU A 127 8.75 20.85 -15.57
CA LEU A 127 9.45 21.75 -16.51
C LEU A 127 10.93 21.39 -16.65
N PHE A 128 11.63 21.22 -15.53
CA PHE A 128 13.03 20.82 -15.56
C PHE A 128 13.21 19.41 -16.11
N ALA A 129 12.25 18.49 -15.91
CA ALA A 129 12.31 17.17 -16.51
C ALA A 129 12.27 17.24 -18.05
N ALA A 130 11.41 18.10 -18.60
CA ALA A 130 11.38 18.35 -20.04
C ALA A 130 12.69 18.98 -20.55
N ILE A 131 13.24 19.97 -19.81
CA ILE A 131 14.54 20.56 -20.12
C ILE A 131 15.65 19.51 -20.06
N GLY A 132 15.65 18.64 -19.04
CA GLY A 132 16.62 17.58 -18.87
C GLY A 132 16.56 16.56 -19.99
N LEU A 133 15.35 16.11 -20.35
CA LEU A 133 15.15 15.20 -21.47
C LEU A 133 15.66 15.81 -22.78
N TRP A 134 15.40 17.10 -23.04
CA TRP A 134 15.85 17.78 -24.26
C TRP A 134 17.34 18.08 -24.28
N ALA A 135 17.87 18.69 -23.22
CA ALA A 135 19.27 19.11 -23.11
C ALA A 135 20.21 17.89 -23.02
N CYS A 136 19.77 16.84 -22.35
CA CYS A 136 20.52 15.60 -22.20
C CYS A 136 20.04 14.48 -23.15
N ARG A 137 19.29 14.77 -24.22
CA ARG A 137 18.74 13.74 -25.15
C ARG A 137 19.78 12.80 -25.77
N ARG A 138 21.05 13.22 -25.81
CA ARG A 138 22.17 12.41 -26.29
C ARG A 138 22.75 11.47 -25.22
N ARG A 139 22.39 11.65 -23.94
CA ARG A 139 22.76 10.74 -22.85
C ARG A 139 21.85 9.52 -22.85
N ALA A 140 22.43 8.33 -22.69
CA ALA A 140 21.67 7.08 -22.70
C ALA A 140 20.69 7.03 -21.51
N GLU A 141 21.10 7.57 -20.37
CA GLU A 141 20.33 7.66 -19.13
C GLU A 141 19.06 8.50 -19.31
N ALA A 142 19.16 9.68 -19.93
CA ALA A 142 18.01 10.53 -20.18
C ALA A 142 17.02 9.90 -21.17
N ARG A 143 17.52 9.23 -22.23
CA ARG A 143 16.67 8.47 -23.15
C ARG A 143 15.97 7.31 -22.47
N PHE A 144 16.70 6.54 -21.67
CA PHE A 144 16.14 5.43 -20.92
C PHE A 144 15.02 5.90 -19.98
N LEU A 145 15.27 6.94 -19.17
CA LEU A 145 14.28 7.50 -18.26
C LEU A 145 13.07 8.08 -18.99
N GLY A 146 13.28 8.76 -20.13
CA GLY A 146 12.21 9.29 -20.97
C GLY A 146 11.34 8.19 -21.57
N VAL A 147 11.96 7.14 -22.12
CA VAL A 147 11.25 5.97 -22.67
C VAL A 147 10.52 5.22 -21.56
N MET A 148 11.14 5.03 -20.40
CA MET A 148 10.51 4.41 -19.23
C MET A 148 9.29 5.20 -18.75
N ALA A 149 9.41 6.53 -18.65
CA ALA A 149 8.31 7.39 -18.25
C ALA A 149 7.15 7.34 -19.26
N LEU A 150 7.45 7.44 -20.56
CA LEU A 150 6.45 7.38 -21.62
C LEU A 150 5.75 6.02 -21.64
N PHE A 151 6.53 4.93 -21.66
CA PHE A 151 5.98 3.58 -21.63
C PHE A 151 5.08 3.39 -20.40
N SER A 152 5.56 3.73 -19.21
CA SER A 152 4.81 3.55 -17.97
C SER A 152 3.54 4.39 -17.93
N LEU A 153 3.54 5.61 -18.50
CA LEU A 153 2.35 6.44 -18.64
C LEU A 153 1.31 5.80 -19.57
N LEU A 154 1.74 5.27 -20.72
CA LEU A 154 0.85 4.58 -21.67
C LEU A 154 0.22 3.32 -21.05
N ILE A 155 0.99 2.55 -20.27
CA ILE A 155 0.45 1.41 -19.52
C ILE A 155 -0.50 1.89 -18.41
N ALA A 156 -0.16 2.98 -17.71
CA ALA A 156 -1.01 3.54 -16.66
C ALA A 156 -2.37 4.00 -17.17
N TRP A 157 -2.44 4.49 -18.42
CA TRP A 157 -3.70 4.84 -19.07
C TRP A 157 -4.68 3.66 -19.20
N GLY A 158 -4.20 2.42 -19.12
CA GLY A 158 -5.06 1.24 -19.01
C GLY A 158 -6.12 1.20 -20.10
N ARG A 159 -7.40 1.11 -19.71
CA ARG A 159 -8.54 1.06 -20.66
C ARG A 159 -8.64 2.27 -21.60
N PHE A 160 -7.99 3.39 -21.29
CA PHE A 160 -7.98 4.58 -22.15
C PHE A 160 -6.89 4.54 -23.23
N PHE A 161 -5.97 3.57 -23.17
CA PHE A 161 -4.98 3.34 -24.20
C PHE A 161 -5.42 2.16 -25.08
N PRO A 162 -5.77 2.37 -26.37
CA PRO A 162 -6.37 1.33 -27.22
C PRO A 162 -5.56 0.05 -27.37
N VAL A 163 -4.24 0.13 -27.20
CA VAL A 163 -3.30 -1.00 -27.29
C VAL A 163 -3.25 -1.82 -25.99
N TYR A 164 -3.73 -1.27 -24.87
CA TYR A 164 -3.66 -1.91 -23.55
C TYR A 164 -4.41 -3.24 -23.50
N GLN A 165 -5.46 -3.44 -24.30
CA GLN A 165 -6.16 -4.73 -24.39
C GLN A 165 -5.22 -5.88 -24.81
N TRP A 166 -4.30 -5.64 -25.75
CA TRP A 166 -3.33 -6.63 -26.19
C TRP A 166 -2.23 -6.85 -25.15
N ILE A 167 -1.86 -5.78 -24.44
CA ILE A 167 -0.90 -5.86 -23.34
C ILE A 167 -1.48 -6.67 -22.19
N TYR A 168 -2.75 -6.41 -21.82
CA TYR A 168 -3.49 -7.14 -20.81
C TYR A 168 -3.61 -8.62 -21.15
N ALA A 169 -3.73 -8.98 -22.43
CA ALA A 169 -3.79 -10.37 -22.86
C ALA A 169 -2.51 -11.19 -22.52
N LEU A 170 -1.38 -10.53 -22.25
CA LEU A 170 -0.15 -11.19 -21.83
C LEU A 170 -0.31 -11.88 -20.46
N PRO A 171 0.21 -13.11 -20.26
CA PRO A 171 -0.03 -13.90 -19.05
C PRO A 171 0.25 -13.18 -17.73
N THR A 172 1.30 -12.36 -17.67
CA THR A 172 1.69 -11.60 -16.46
C THR A 172 0.86 -10.34 -16.24
N MET A 173 0.30 -9.76 -17.31
CA MET A 173 -0.49 -8.53 -17.24
C MET A 173 -1.93 -8.81 -16.79
N LYS A 174 -2.48 -10.01 -17.08
CA LYS A 174 -3.78 -10.45 -16.55
C LYS A 174 -3.84 -10.48 -15.02
N MET A 175 -2.69 -10.61 -14.37
CA MET A 175 -2.57 -10.64 -12.91
C MET A 175 -2.48 -9.23 -12.30
N GLN A 176 -2.22 -8.21 -13.11
CA GLN A 176 -2.12 -6.84 -12.64
C GLN A 176 -3.51 -6.21 -12.54
N ARG A 177 -3.90 -5.91 -11.29
CA ARG A 177 -5.00 -5.01 -10.97
C ARG A 177 -4.43 -3.61 -10.82
N THR A 178 -5.16 -2.59 -11.26
CA THR A 178 -4.80 -1.16 -11.11
C THR A 178 -3.68 -0.65 -12.02
N PRO A 179 -3.97 -0.38 -13.32
CA PRO A 179 -2.98 0.15 -14.27
C PRO A 179 -2.30 1.44 -13.77
N TRP A 180 -3.02 2.30 -13.04
CA TRP A 180 -2.47 3.53 -12.45
C TRP A 180 -1.14 3.33 -11.68
N ARG A 181 -0.89 2.16 -11.06
CA ARG A 181 0.37 1.91 -10.33
C ARG A 181 1.64 2.09 -11.18
N TRP A 182 1.53 1.99 -12.50
CA TRP A 182 2.67 2.26 -13.40
C TRP A 182 3.16 3.72 -13.32
N ILE A 183 2.33 4.65 -12.82
CA ILE A 183 2.75 6.03 -12.54
C ILE A 183 3.92 6.12 -11.55
N TYR A 184 4.15 5.11 -10.70
CA TYR A 184 5.33 5.10 -9.82
C TYR A 184 6.66 5.17 -10.61
N LEU A 185 6.74 4.54 -11.78
CA LEU A 185 7.92 4.62 -12.63
C LEU A 185 8.07 5.99 -13.29
N VAL A 186 6.96 6.66 -13.59
CA VAL A 186 6.96 8.07 -14.04
C VAL A 186 7.48 8.97 -12.92
N GLN A 187 6.96 8.79 -11.70
CA GLN A 187 7.36 9.54 -10.49
C GLN A 187 8.82 9.27 -10.07
N LEU A 188 9.41 8.16 -10.51
CA LEU A 188 10.84 7.87 -10.39
C LEU A 188 11.67 8.58 -11.47
N ALA A 189 11.21 8.55 -12.73
CA ALA A 189 11.95 9.09 -13.86
C ALA A 189 11.99 10.62 -13.88
N VAL A 190 10.84 11.25 -13.67
CA VAL A 190 10.64 12.71 -13.81
C VAL A 190 11.58 13.51 -12.91
N PRO A 191 11.77 13.19 -11.61
CA PRO A 191 12.68 13.96 -10.74
C PRO A 191 14.15 13.83 -11.13
N VAL A 192 14.58 12.65 -11.61
CA VAL A 192 15.96 12.44 -12.08
C VAL A 192 16.21 13.24 -13.37
N LEU A 193 15.24 13.23 -14.29
CA LEU A 193 15.27 14.10 -15.47
C LEU A 193 15.27 15.58 -15.07
N ALA A 194 14.52 15.95 -14.05
CA ALA A 194 14.49 17.32 -13.52
C ALA A 194 15.85 17.76 -12.98
N ALA A 195 16.53 16.89 -12.23
CA ALA A 195 17.89 17.15 -11.77
C ALA A 195 18.87 17.34 -12.94
N LEU A 196 18.77 16.51 -14.00
CA LEU A 196 19.58 16.68 -15.21
C LEU A 196 19.28 18.01 -15.94
N GLY A 197 18.01 18.43 -15.97
CA GLY A 197 17.61 19.71 -16.55
C GLY A 197 18.11 20.90 -15.75
N MET A 198 18.00 20.83 -14.43
CA MET A 198 18.51 21.85 -13.52
C MET A 198 20.04 21.97 -13.63
N GLU A 199 20.76 20.84 -13.71
CA GLU A 199 22.21 20.83 -13.93
C GLU A 199 22.59 21.41 -15.30
N ALA A 200 21.81 21.12 -16.35
CA ALA A 200 22.02 21.73 -17.66
C ALA A 200 21.90 23.26 -17.58
N VAL A 201 20.88 23.79 -16.89
CA VAL A 201 20.71 25.24 -16.70
C VAL A 201 21.81 25.82 -15.80
N ARG A 202 22.19 25.13 -14.71
CA ARG A 202 23.29 25.53 -13.81
C ARG A 202 24.61 25.68 -14.57
N SER A 203 24.97 24.68 -15.37
CA SER A 203 26.20 24.67 -16.17
C SER A 203 26.23 25.77 -17.23
N LEU A 204 25.06 26.06 -17.80
CA LEU A 204 24.83 27.15 -18.72
C LEU A 204 25.07 28.49 -17.99
N MET A 205 24.44 28.70 -16.82
CA MET A 205 24.58 29.93 -16.01
C MET A 205 26.03 30.17 -15.58
N ALA A 206 26.77 29.09 -15.32
CA ALA A 206 28.17 29.15 -14.91
C ALA A 206 29.12 29.55 -16.04
N ARG A 207 28.76 29.35 -17.32
CA ARG A 207 29.66 29.60 -18.48
C ARG A 207 29.52 30.98 -19.10
N ASP A 208 28.36 31.63 -18.98
CA ASP A 208 28.04 32.99 -19.50
C ASP A 208 28.62 33.32 -20.89
N VAL A 209 28.26 32.51 -21.90
CA VAL A 209 28.76 32.67 -23.28
C VAL A 209 27.72 33.40 -24.13
N ASP A 210 28.14 34.45 -24.84
CA ASP A 210 27.44 35.15 -25.95
C ASP A 210 26.16 35.96 -25.63
N GLY A 211 25.98 36.51 -24.43
CA GLY A 211 24.83 37.37 -24.11
C GLY A 211 23.45 36.69 -24.19
N ARG A 212 23.43 35.36 -24.41
CA ARG A 212 22.24 34.51 -24.42
C ARG A 212 21.48 34.57 -23.09
N TRP A 213 22.20 34.84 -22.00
CA TRP A 213 21.65 35.07 -20.66
C TRP A 213 20.82 36.33 -20.54
N ALA A 214 21.24 37.43 -21.18
CA ALA A 214 20.47 38.66 -21.18
C ALA A 214 19.11 38.46 -21.90
N ARG A 215 19.09 37.65 -22.97
CA ARG A 215 17.84 37.26 -23.65
C ARG A 215 16.97 36.36 -22.78
N LEU A 216 17.55 35.33 -22.13
CA LEU A 216 16.80 34.45 -21.22
C LEU A 216 16.22 35.21 -20.01
N ARG A 217 16.94 36.19 -19.47
CA ARG A 217 16.45 37.06 -18.39
C ARG A 217 15.29 37.95 -18.84
N LYS A 218 15.36 38.52 -20.05
CA LYS A 218 14.23 39.30 -20.61
C LYS A 218 13.01 38.41 -20.86
N ALA A 219 13.23 37.20 -21.39
CA ALA A 219 12.18 36.22 -21.60
C ALA A 219 11.55 35.74 -20.28
N SER A 220 12.35 35.52 -19.24
CA SER A 220 11.83 35.13 -17.92
C SER A 220 11.03 36.26 -17.27
N ALA A 221 11.40 37.53 -17.47
CA ALA A 221 10.62 38.68 -17.02
C ALA A 221 9.27 38.79 -17.75
N GLY A 222 9.26 38.66 -19.08
CA GLY A 222 8.02 38.68 -19.87
C GLY A 222 7.10 37.52 -19.52
N LEU A 223 7.65 36.32 -19.30
CA LEU A 223 6.90 35.16 -18.87
C LEU A 223 6.38 35.31 -17.43
N ALA A 224 7.18 35.87 -16.52
CA ALA A 224 6.74 36.18 -15.17
C ALA A 224 5.59 37.19 -15.17
N LEU A 225 5.65 38.21 -16.03
CA LEU A 225 4.57 39.19 -16.17
C LEU A 225 3.30 38.54 -16.71
N GLY A 226 3.41 37.70 -17.75
CA GLY A 226 2.26 36.96 -18.31
C GLY A 226 1.64 35.98 -17.33
N VAL A 227 2.46 35.19 -16.62
CA VAL A 227 2.00 34.27 -15.57
C VAL A 227 1.44 35.05 -14.38
N GLY A 228 2.02 36.20 -14.04
CA GLY A 228 1.52 37.11 -12.99
C GLY A 228 0.17 37.72 -13.34
N LEU A 229 -0.06 38.07 -14.60
CA LEU A 229 -1.37 38.54 -15.08
C LEU A 229 -2.40 37.40 -15.04
N LEU A 230 -2.05 36.20 -15.50
CA LEU A 230 -2.91 35.01 -15.38
C LEU A 230 -3.20 34.68 -13.89
N PHE A 231 -2.20 34.83 -13.03
CA PHE A 231 -2.36 34.69 -11.58
C PHE A 231 -3.34 35.71 -11.01
N ALA A 232 -3.24 36.98 -11.39
CA ALA A 232 -4.16 38.03 -10.96
C ALA A 232 -5.60 37.79 -11.47
N LEU A 233 -5.76 37.37 -12.72
CA LEU A 233 -7.06 37.04 -13.31
C LEU A 233 -7.71 35.82 -12.64
N THR A 234 -6.91 34.80 -12.31
CA THR A 234 -7.41 33.59 -11.63
C THR A 234 -7.69 33.82 -10.13
N LEU A 235 -7.01 34.78 -9.49
CA LEU A 235 -7.28 35.19 -8.11
C LEU A 235 -8.68 35.80 -7.97
N ILE A 236 -9.10 36.61 -8.94
CA ILE A 236 -10.45 37.20 -8.97
C ILE A 236 -11.51 36.10 -9.03
N GLY A 237 -11.35 35.14 -9.95
CA GLY A 237 -12.27 33.99 -10.05
C GLY A 237 -12.29 33.10 -8.81
N TRP A 238 -11.17 32.97 -8.09
CA TRP A 238 -11.11 32.25 -6.82
C TRP A 238 -11.80 32.99 -5.67
N LEU A 239 -11.60 34.30 -5.55
CA LEU A 239 -12.27 35.13 -4.52
C LEU A 239 -13.79 35.13 -4.71
N ASP A 240 -14.25 35.24 -5.96
CA ASP A 240 -15.66 35.16 -6.34
C ASP A 240 -16.26 33.78 -5.99
N ALA A 241 -15.59 32.69 -6.37
CA ALA A 241 -16.00 31.33 -6.04
C ALA A 241 -16.02 31.03 -4.53
N ARG A 242 -15.22 31.74 -3.73
CA ARG A 242 -15.13 31.57 -2.27
C ARG A 242 -16.14 32.43 -1.50
N GLY A 243 -16.57 33.56 -2.07
CA GLY A 243 -17.55 34.47 -1.45
C GLY A 243 -19.00 34.01 -1.56
N GLY A 244 -19.32 33.10 -2.49
CA GLY A 244 -20.71 32.72 -2.80
C GLY A 244 -21.32 31.57 -2.00
N LEU A 245 -20.56 30.78 -1.23
CA LEU A 245 -21.10 29.55 -0.60
C LEU A 245 -20.50 29.28 0.79
N GLY A 246 -21.35 29.35 1.81
CA GLY A 246 -21.05 28.87 3.15
C GLY A 246 -20.97 27.34 3.19
N GLY A 247 -19.83 26.82 3.69
CA GLY A 247 -19.66 25.41 4.05
C GLY A 247 -19.26 24.47 2.90
N LYS A 248 -18.04 23.94 2.98
CA LYS A 248 -17.34 23.04 2.02
C LYS A 248 -16.99 23.69 0.67
N ALA A 249 -15.71 23.65 0.32
CA ALA A 249 -15.25 24.16 -0.97
C ALA A 249 -15.90 23.37 -2.10
N SER A 250 -16.69 24.05 -2.94
CA SER A 250 -17.23 23.47 -4.17
C SER A 250 -16.10 22.98 -5.07
N LEU A 251 -16.36 21.98 -5.91
CA LEU A 251 -15.38 21.48 -6.88
C LEU A 251 -14.84 22.61 -7.78
N SER A 252 -15.65 23.61 -8.10
CA SER A 252 -15.22 24.80 -8.84
C SER A 252 -14.18 25.62 -8.07
N ALA A 253 -14.38 25.84 -6.77
CA ALA A 253 -13.40 26.53 -5.92
C ALA A 253 -12.07 25.74 -5.83
N LEU A 254 -12.13 24.41 -5.74
CA LEU A 254 -10.93 23.55 -5.77
C LEU A 254 -10.18 23.64 -7.11
N ARG A 255 -10.90 23.62 -8.23
CA ARG A 255 -10.32 23.80 -9.56
C ARG A 255 -9.59 25.13 -9.70
N TRP A 256 -10.24 26.23 -9.29
CA TRP A 256 -9.61 27.54 -9.29
C TRP A 256 -8.38 27.59 -8.38
N LEU A 257 -8.46 26.98 -7.20
CA LEU A 257 -7.31 26.87 -6.29
C LEU A 257 -6.13 26.11 -6.93
N ALA A 258 -6.40 25.04 -7.69
CA ALA A 258 -5.38 24.27 -8.41
C ALA A 258 -4.62 25.16 -9.40
N VAL A 259 -5.37 25.86 -10.25
CA VAL A 259 -4.83 26.75 -11.30
C VAL A 259 -4.06 27.90 -10.65
N TRP A 260 -4.66 28.55 -9.66
CA TRP A 260 -4.07 29.68 -8.95
C TRP A 260 -2.77 29.31 -8.24
N ARG A 261 -2.74 28.19 -7.52
CA ARG A 261 -1.52 27.71 -6.84
C ARG A 261 -0.41 27.40 -7.84
N THR A 262 -0.75 26.78 -8.96
CA THR A 262 0.21 26.47 -10.02
C THR A 262 0.78 27.76 -10.63
N ALA A 263 -0.08 28.74 -10.92
CA ALA A 263 0.33 30.04 -11.44
C ALA A 263 1.23 30.80 -10.43
N LEU A 264 0.91 30.76 -9.13
CA LEU A 264 1.74 31.36 -8.08
C LEU A 264 3.14 30.76 -8.04
N VAL A 265 3.24 29.43 -8.03
CA VAL A 265 4.52 28.72 -7.96
C VAL A 265 5.37 29.02 -9.20
N LEU A 266 4.75 29.07 -10.39
CA LEU A 266 5.44 29.49 -11.61
C LEU A 266 5.87 30.95 -11.56
N PHE A 267 5.02 31.85 -11.08
CA PHE A 267 5.36 33.27 -10.93
C PHE A 267 6.55 33.47 -10.00
N LEU A 268 6.51 32.87 -8.80
CA LEU A 268 7.59 32.96 -7.82
C LEU A 268 8.89 32.34 -8.35
N GLY A 269 8.83 31.20 -9.02
CA GLY A 269 10.01 30.58 -9.57
C GLY A 269 10.59 31.35 -10.76
N LEU A 270 9.77 31.97 -11.61
CA LEU A 270 10.23 32.82 -12.71
C LEU A 270 10.85 34.12 -12.17
N GLY A 271 10.25 34.70 -11.13
CA GLY A 271 10.83 35.82 -10.38
C GLY A 271 12.19 35.45 -9.78
N TRP A 272 12.30 34.27 -9.17
CA TRP A 272 13.57 33.77 -8.63
C TRP A 272 14.62 33.53 -9.72
N CYS A 273 14.23 32.92 -10.85
CA CYS A 273 15.08 32.79 -12.03
C CYS A 273 15.59 34.16 -12.49
N TRP A 274 14.71 35.16 -12.59
CA TRP A 274 15.06 36.51 -13.02
C TRP A 274 16.03 37.19 -12.04
N LEU A 275 15.77 37.09 -10.74
CA LEU A 275 16.62 37.64 -9.68
C LEU A 275 18.03 37.04 -9.71
N THR A 276 18.13 35.71 -9.75
CA THR A 276 19.41 34.99 -9.73
C THR A 276 20.19 35.17 -11.03
N MET A 277 19.52 35.32 -12.18
CA MET A 277 20.16 35.73 -13.43
C MET A 277 20.71 37.16 -13.37
N GLY A 278 20.22 38.00 -12.44
CA GLY A 278 20.70 39.36 -12.22
C GLY A 278 21.80 39.53 -11.18
N MET A 279 22.09 38.49 -10.40
CA MET A 279 23.15 38.51 -9.41
C MET A 279 24.53 38.53 -10.08
N ARG A 280 25.51 39.15 -9.41
CA ARG A 280 26.92 39.03 -9.79
C ARG A 280 27.35 37.56 -9.74
N ARG A 281 28.28 37.19 -10.62
CA ARG A 281 28.72 35.80 -10.82
C ARG A 281 29.27 35.18 -9.52
N GLU A 282 29.99 35.98 -8.74
CA GLU A 282 30.50 35.64 -7.41
C GLU A 282 29.74 36.47 -6.36
N GLY A 283 29.12 35.77 -5.42
CA GLY A 283 28.41 36.39 -4.30
C GLY A 283 29.35 36.74 -3.15
N ARG A 284 28.97 37.74 -2.34
CA ARG A 284 29.70 38.11 -1.11
C ARG A 284 29.73 37.02 -0.03
N TRP A 285 28.96 35.94 -0.20
CA TRP A 285 28.67 34.91 0.81
C TRP A 285 29.22 33.52 0.42
N GLY A 286 30.16 33.45 -0.53
CA GLY A 286 30.83 32.20 -0.94
C GLY A 286 30.02 31.28 -1.88
N LEU A 287 28.74 31.56 -2.13
CA LEU A 287 27.89 30.84 -3.10
C LEU A 287 27.84 31.57 -4.44
N ALA A 288 27.91 30.83 -5.55
CA ALA A 288 27.74 31.39 -6.89
C ALA A 288 26.26 31.66 -7.19
N ARG A 289 25.95 32.55 -8.14
CA ARG A 289 24.57 32.81 -8.57
C ARG A 289 23.82 31.56 -9.03
N SER A 290 24.54 30.58 -9.58
CA SER A 290 24.02 29.29 -10.02
C SER A 290 23.58 28.41 -8.86
N ASP A 291 24.22 28.55 -7.70
CA ASP A 291 23.87 27.79 -6.51
C ASP A 291 22.63 28.39 -5.85
N TRP A 292 22.54 29.73 -5.79
CA TRP A 292 21.33 30.44 -5.36
C TRP A 292 20.12 30.12 -6.24
N PHE A 293 20.32 30.01 -7.55
CA PHE A 293 19.29 29.55 -8.49
C PHE A 293 18.74 28.18 -8.11
N VAL A 294 19.62 27.19 -7.89
CA VAL A 294 19.25 25.84 -7.50
C VAL A 294 18.55 25.82 -6.14
N LEU A 295 19.14 26.46 -5.13
CA LEU A 295 18.62 26.47 -3.76
C LEU A 295 17.22 27.06 -3.67
N GLY A 296 16.96 28.22 -4.30
CA GLY A 296 15.63 28.82 -4.20
C GLY A 296 14.56 28.03 -4.95
N LEU A 297 14.88 27.43 -6.10
CA LEU A 297 13.93 26.55 -6.80
C LEU A 297 13.66 25.26 -6.04
N LEU A 298 14.69 24.69 -5.39
CA LEU A 298 14.54 23.54 -4.51
C LEU A 298 13.64 23.88 -3.32
N CYS A 299 13.91 24.99 -2.62
CA CYS A 299 13.09 25.47 -1.50
C CYS A 299 11.63 25.71 -1.93
N LEU A 300 11.41 26.40 -3.06
CA LEU A 300 10.07 26.64 -3.60
C LEU A 300 9.34 25.33 -3.89
N THR A 301 10.03 24.35 -4.50
CA THR A 301 9.47 23.02 -4.79
C THR A 301 9.13 22.26 -3.51
N LEU A 302 10.00 22.28 -2.50
CA LEU A 302 9.75 21.62 -1.21
C LEU A 302 8.56 22.23 -0.47
N ILE A 303 8.44 23.57 -0.48
CA ILE A 303 7.30 24.28 0.12
C ILE A 303 6.01 23.91 -0.62
N ASP A 304 5.99 23.98 -1.95
CA ASP A 304 4.80 23.65 -2.75
C ASP A 304 4.35 22.19 -2.57
N LEU A 305 5.28 21.23 -2.66
CA LEU A 305 4.98 19.82 -2.39
C LEU A 305 4.54 19.58 -0.94
N GLY A 306 5.16 20.27 0.03
CA GLY A 306 4.81 20.18 1.44
C GLY A 306 3.39 20.70 1.73
N VAL A 307 3.01 21.83 1.11
CA VAL A 307 1.65 22.37 1.19
C VAL A 307 0.65 21.39 0.57
N ASN A 308 0.98 20.79 -0.59
CA ASN A 308 0.13 19.76 -1.19
C ASN A 308 -0.03 18.53 -0.29
N ALA A 309 1.06 18.11 0.34
CA ALA A 309 1.09 16.92 1.18
C ALA A 309 0.20 17.02 2.42
N ARG A 310 -0.07 18.25 2.93
CA ARG A 310 -0.98 18.47 4.08
C ARG A 310 -2.42 17.97 3.84
N ARG A 311 -2.84 17.79 2.59
CA ARG A 311 -4.12 17.14 2.26
C ARG A 311 -4.19 15.69 2.72
N PHE A 312 -3.05 15.01 2.75
CA PHE A 312 -2.93 13.58 3.03
C PHE A 312 -2.24 13.28 4.37
N VAL A 313 -1.35 14.18 4.81
CA VAL A 313 -0.65 14.07 6.08
C VAL A 313 -1.45 14.84 7.12
N GLN A 314 -2.35 14.13 7.79
CA GLN A 314 -3.12 14.66 8.91
C GLN A 314 -2.43 14.25 10.20
N TRP A 315 -2.23 15.23 11.09
CA TRP A 315 -1.82 14.96 12.45
C TRP A 315 -3.06 14.56 13.23
N VAL A 316 -2.99 13.42 13.88
CA VAL A 316 -4.04 12.93 14.76
C VAL A 316 -3.55 13.14 16.20
N ASP A 317 -4.40 13.71 17.05
CA ASP A 317 -4.06 13.90 18.46
C ASP A 317 -3.80 12.54 19.11
N ARG A 318 -2.92 12.49 20.11
CA ARG A 318 -2.69 11.25 20.88
C ARG A 318 -3.96 10.79 21.59
N ASP A 319 -4.80 11.74 22.00
CA ASP A 319 -6.08 11.47 22.64
C ASP A 319 -7.05 10.68 21.74
N PHE A 320 -6.87 10.73 20.42
CA PHE A 320 -7.61 9.87 19.49
C PHE A 320 -7.44 8.38 19.81
N TYR A 321 -6.25 7.96 20.24
CA TYR A 321 -5.97 6.56 20.57
C TYR A 321 -6.24 6.20 22.03
N ARG A 322 -6.74 7.15 22.84
CA ARG A 322 -7.09 6.87 24.23
C ARG A 322 -8.22 5.84 24.29
N ALA A 323 -8.16 4.92 25.24
CA ALA A 323 -9.26 4.00 25.48
C ALA A 323 -10.49 4.80 25.92
N ASP A 324 -11.59 4.57 25.21
CA ASP A 324 -12.90 5.12 25.56
C ASP A 324 -13.66 4.16 26.47
N ALA A 325 -14.84 4.56 26.93
CA ALA A 325 -15.64 3.76 27.85
C ALA A 325 -16.05 2.39 27.25
N LEU A 326 -16.19 2.27 25.94
CA LEU A 326 -16.51 0.99 25.29
C LEU A 326 -15.31 0.05 25.32
N VAL A 327 -14.13 0.58 24.99
CA VAL A 327 -12.88 -0.20 25.05
C VAL A 327 -12.59 -0.64 26.47
N GLU A 328 -12.79 0.23 27.47
CA GLU A 328 -12.62 -0.14 28.88
C GLU A 328 -13.63 -1.19 29.33
N GLU A 329 -14.91 -1.06 28.93
CA GLU A 329 -15.95 -2.07 29.20
C GLU A 329 -15.59 -3.43 28.60
N LEU A 330 -15.14 -3.47 27.35
CA LEU A 330 -14.72 -4.71 26.69
C LEU A 330 -13.47 -5.30 27.36
N LYS A 331 -12.51 -4.48 27.80
CA LYS A 331 -11.28 -4.95 28.45
C LYS A 331 -11.50 -5.44 29.87
N ALA A 332 -12.60 -5.06 30.53
CA ALA A 332 -12.95 -5.55 31.85
C ALA A 332 -13.37 -7.04 31.83
N ASP A 333 -13.77 -7.57 30.67
CA ASP A 333 -14.14 -8.97 30.48
C ASP A 333 -12.88 -9.85 30.31
N PRO A 334 -12.63 -10.82 31.20
CA PRO A 334 -11.44 -11.66 31.16
C PRO A 334 -11.48 -12.74 30.07
N ASP A 335 -12.63 -12.98 29.43
CA ASP A 335 -12.79 -14.04 28.43
C ASP A 335 -12.05 -13.71 27.13
N LEU A 336 -11.67 -14.76 26.39
CA LEU A 336 -11.22 -14.62 25.01
C LEU A 336 -12.44 -14.58 24.08
N PHE A 337 -12.75 -13.39 23.58
CA PHE A 337 -13.89 -13.17 22.68
C PHE A 337 -13.53 -12.28 21.49
N ARG A 338 -14.41 -12.28 20.50
CA ARG A 338 -14.48 -11.29 19.43
C ARG A 338 -15.70 -10.40 19.55
N VAL A 339 -15.59 -9.20 18.99
CA VAL A 339 -16.71 -8.29 18.75
C VAL A 339 -17.15 -8.34 17.30
N LYS A 340 -18.43 -8.07 17.05
CA LYS A 340 -19.03 -7.91 15.72
C LYS A 340 -19.67 -6.54 15.61
N LEU A 341 -19.38 -5.84 14.53
CA LEU A 341 -19.91 -4.53 14.22
C LEU A 341 -21.16 -4.64 13.35
N GLY A 342 -22.11 -3.75 13.61
CA GLY A 342 -23.35 -3.66 12.87
C GLY A 342 -23.17 -3.22 11.42
N PRO A 343 -24.08 -3.63 10.52
CA PRO A 343 -24.13 -3.12 9.17
C PRO A 343 -24.46 -1.62 9.16
N GLY A 344 -24.20 -0.96 8.03
CA GLY A 344 -24.56 0.45 7.83
C GLY A 344 -23.39 1.40 7.60
N GLY A 345 -22.17 0.88 7.47
CA GLY A 345 -21.02 1.66 6.99
C GLY A 345 -20.71 2.89 7.85
N SER A 346 -21.08 2.88 9.13
CA SER A 346 -20.83 3.98 10.06
C SER A 346 -19.33 4.34 10.01
N PRO A 347 -18.97 5.57 9.62
CA PRO A 347 -17.57 6.01 9.62
C PRO A 347 -16.92 5.81 10.99
N TYR A 348 -17.72 5.92 12.05
CA TYR A 348 -17.31 5.69 13.42
C TYR A 348 -16.98 4.20 13.70
N LEU A 349 -17.87 3.26 13.37
CA LEU A 349 -17.58 1.82 13.56
C LEU A 349 -16.36 1.38 12.73
N ASN A 350 -16.20 1.95 11.52
CA ASN A 350 -15.01 1.73 10.72
C ASN A 350 -13.73 2.24 11.40
N GLN A 351 -13.78 3.41 12.05
CA GLN A 351 -12.65 3.93 12.83
C GLN A 351 -12.33 3.05 14.05
N LEU A 352 -13.36 2.58 14.78
CA LEU A 352 -13.18 1.65 15.88
C LEU A 352 -12.45 0.39 15.42
N ASN A 353 -12.95 -0.26 14.36
CA ASN A 353 -12.36 -1.49 13.85
C ASN A 353 -10.93 -1.30 13.33
N THR A 354 -10.70 -0.19 12.62
CA THR A 354 -9.44 0.05 11.91
C THR A 354 -8.34 0.51 12.85
N PHE A 355 -8.67 1.33 13.85
CA PHE A 355 -7.69 2.00 14.71
C PHE A 355 -7.81 1.58 16.18
N HIS A 356 -8.96 1.82 16.82
CA HIS A 356 -9.07 1.71 18.29
C HIS A 356 -8.92 0.26 18.76
N PHE A 357 -9.67 -0.68 18.18
CA PHE A 357 -9.62 -2.08 18.57
C PHE A 357 -8.24 -2.69 18.36
N ARG A 358 -7.57 -2.34 17.25
CA ARG A 358 -6.21 -2.81 16.99
C ARG A 358 -5.19 -2.23 17.96
N TYR A 359 -5.32 -0.96 18.32
CA TYR A 359 -4.43 -0.29 19.27
C TYR A 359 -4.59 -0.87 20.69
N HIS A 360 -5.82 -1.22 21.08
CA HIS A 360 -6.15 -1.74 22.41
C HIS A 360 -6.26 -3.26 22.49
N ALA A 361 -5.85 -3.97 21.44
CA ALA A 361 -5.90 -5.44 21.33
C ALA A 361 -7.31 -6.06 21.54
N VAL A 362 -8.36 -5.33 21.19
CA VAL A 362 -9.73 -5.86 21.11
C VAL A 362 -9.88 -6.64 19.80
N ALA A 363 -10.22 -7.93 19.89
CA ALA A 363 -10.37 -8.77 18.70
C ALA A 363 -11.72 -8.52 18.01
N SER A 364 -11.69 -8.27 16.71
CA SER A 364 -12.89 -8.07 15.88
C SER A 364 -13.04 -9.22 14.89
N ALA A 365 -14.28 -9.66 14.65
CA ALA A 365 -14.62 -10.61 13.60
C ALA A 365 -14.80 -9.93 12.22
N ASP A 366 -14.85 -8.59 12.20
CA ASP A 366 -14.97 -7.83 10.97
C ASP A 366 -13.59 -7.53 10.37
N PRO A 367 -13.34 -7.90 9.11
CA PRO A 367 -12.08 -7.58 8.47
C PRO A 367 -11.93 -6.05 8.39
N PRO A 368 -10.80 -5.47 8.83
CA PRO A 368 -10.51 -4.07 8.56
C PRO A 368 -10.45 -3.88 7.04
N SER A 369 -11.13 -2.85 6.53
CA SER A 369 -11.41 -2.66 5.10
C SER A 369 -10.21 -2.96 4.17
N SER A 370 -10.49 -3.64 3.06
CA SER A 370 -9.63 -3.83 1.86
C SER A 370 -8.57 -4.94 1.85
N GLU A 371 -8.50 -5.81 2.84
CA GLU A 371 -7.70 -7.04 2.68
C GLU A 371 -8.38 -7.97 1.67
N ARG A 372 -7.58 -8.62 0.81
CA ARG A 372 -8.08 -9.70 -0.05
C ARG A 372 -8.48 -10.83 0.87
N VAL A 373 -9.77 -10.90 1.16
CA VAL A 373 -10.36 -11.96 1.95
C VAL A 373 -10.02 -13.29 1.25
N PRO A 374 -9.40 -14.25 1.93
CA PRO A 374 -9.09 -15.53 1.31
C PRO A 374 -10.36 -16.21 0.78
N ARG A 375 -10.26 -16.95 -0.33
CA ARG A 375 -11.42 -17.57 -1.03
C ARG A 375 -12.35 -18.35 -0.10
N LEU A 376 -11.80 -19.11 0.86
CA LEU A 376 -12.60 -19.87 1.83
C LEU A 376 -13.43 -18.95 2.75
N TYR A 377 -12.84 -17.83 3.17
CA TYR A 377 -13.53 -16.86 4.01
C TYR A 377 -14.60 -16.10 3.21
N GLU A 378 -14.32 -15.77 1.95
CA GLU A 378 -15.28 -15.14 1.03
C GLU A 378 -16.49 -16.05 0.78
N ALA A 379 -16.26 -17.32 0.42
CA ALA A 379 -17.33 -18.29 0.19
C ALA A 379 -18.22 -18.50 1.42
N PHE A 380 -17.63 -18.52 2.62
CA PHE A 380 -18.37 -18.59 3.87
C PHE A 380 -19.20 -17.33 4.14
N LEU A 381 -18.61 -16.13 4.01
CA LEU A 381 -19.35 -14.89 4.21
C LEU A 381 -20.48 -14.72 3.20
N ASP A 382 -20.26 -15.11 1.94
CA ASP A 382 -21.30 -15.12 0.91
C ASP A 382 -22.46 -16.05 1.30
N ALA A 383 -22.16 -17.22 1.86
CA ALA A 383 -23.18 -18.15 2.35
C ALA A 383 -23.98 -17.57 3.52
N VAL A 384 -23.33 -16.87 4.46
CA VAL A 384 -24.01 -16.16 5.57
C VAL A 384 -24.88 -15.01 5.02
N GLN A 385 -24.35 -14.20 4.10
CA GLN A 385 -25.08 -13.06 3.52
C GLN A 385 -26.29 -13.49 2.70
N GLN A 386 -26.23 -14.64 2.02
CA GLN A 386 -27.34 -15.22 1.27
C GLN A 386 -28.36 -15.93 2.18
N GLY A 387 -28.13 -15.96 3.50
CA GLY A 387 -28.98 -16.67 4.45
C GLY A 387 -28.87 -18.20 4.38
N ARG A 388 -27.91 -18.74 3.63
CA ARG A 388 -27.65 -20.19 3.59
C ARG A 388 -27.07 -20.69 4.90
N ILE A 389 -26.25 -19.89 5.58
CA ILE A 389 -25.78 -20.20 6.93
C ILE A 389 -26.49 -19.26 7.91
N PRO A 390 -27.19 -19.79 8.93
CA PRO A 390 -27.85 -18.97 9.95
C PRO A 390 -26.86 -17.98 10.58
N PHE A 391 -27.26 -16.72 10.72
CA PHE A 391 -26.40 -15.68 11.30
C PHE A 391 -25.96 -16.01 12.73
N GLU A 392 -26.80 -16.67 13.52
CA GLU A 392 -26.43 -17.18 14.84
C GLU A 392 -25.25 -18.14 14.78
N ASN A 393 -25.21 -19.06 13.81
CA ASN A 393 -24.11 -19.98 13.65
C ASN A 393 -22.81 -19.25 13.32
N TYR A 394 -22.87 -18.17 12.52
CA TYR A 394 -21.73 -17.29 12.32
C TYR A 394 -21.24 -16.66 13.64
N LEU A 395 -22.13 -16.10 14.46
CA LEU A 395 -21.75 -15.52 15.77
C LEU A 395 -21.06 -16.54 16.67
N ARG A 396 -21.64 -17.75 16.74
CA ARG A 396 -21.18 -18.85 17.58
C ARG A 396 -19.79 -19.33 17.17
N ILE A 397 -19.61 -19.72 15.91
CA ILE A 397 -18.34 -20.30 15.47
C ILE A 397 -17.20 -19.27 15.47
N PHE A 398 -17.49 -17.98 15.25
CA PHE A 398 -16.46 -16.92 15.28
C PHE A 398 -16.11 -16.43 16.68
N ASN A 399 -16.63 -17.08 17.74
CA ASN A 399 -16.37 -16.70 19.13
C ASN A 399 -16.80 -15.24 19.39
N ILE A 400 -17.93 -14.82 18.82
CA ILE A 400 -18.47 -13.47 18.97
C ILE A 400 -19.31 -13.41 20.25
N LYS A 401 -18.82 -12.65 21.24
CA LYS A 401 -19.52 -12.41 22.51
C LYS A 401 -20.28 -11.09 22.53
N TYR A 402 -19.79 -10.10 21.79
CA TYR A 402 -20.39 -8.75 21.78
C TYR A 402 -20.74 -8.27 20.38
N LEU A 403 -21.92 -7.65 20.26
CA LEU A 403 -22.39 -6.96 19.06
C LEU A 403 -22.41 -5.46 19.33
N ILE A 404 -21.91 -4.65 18.39
CA ILE A 404 -21.85 -3.19 18.52
C ILE A 404 -22.60 -2.57 17.36
N TRP A 405 -23.76 -1.99 17.64
CA TRP A 405 -24.69 -1.48 16.62
C TRP A 405 -24.85 0.04 16.72
N PRO A 406 -24.96 0.75 15.59
CA PRO A 406 -25.12 2.21 15.59
C PRO A 406 -26.56 2.64 15.87
N GLN A 407 -27.53 1.73 15.72
CA GLN A 407 -28.95 1.94 16.01
C GLN A 407 -29.38 0.84 16.99
N PRO A 408 -30.33 1.12 17.88
CA PRO A 408 -30.81 0.10 18.79
C PRO A 408 -31.44 -1.06 18.00
N LEU A 409 -31.13 -2.29 18.41
CA LEU A 409 -31.87 -3.48 18.02
C LEU A 409 -33.31 -3.42 18.59
N PRO A 410 -34.26 -4.23 18.09
CA PRO A 410 -35.64 -4.27 18.57
C PRO A 410 -35.75 -4.33 20.11
N GLU A 411 -36.84 -3.77 20.66
CA GLU A 411 -36.99 -3.41 22.08
C GLU A 411 -36.79 -4.57 23.07
N GLU A 412 -37.00 -5.80 22.61
CA GLU A 412 -36.78 -7.04 23.37
C GLU A 412 -35.28 -7.29 23.65
N THR A 413 -34.38 -6.69 22.88
CA THR A 413 -32.92 -6.81 23.04
C THR A 413 -32.38 -5.58 23.75
N ARG A 414 -32.16 -5.66 25.06
CA ARG A 414 -31.60 -4.55 25.84
C ARG A 414 -30.07 -4.48 25.69
N PRO A 415 -29.49 -3.30 25.40
CA PRO A 415 -28.04 -3.15 25.38
C PRO A 415 -27.46 -3.26 26.78
N VAL A 416 -26.28 -3.88 26.88
CA VAL A 416 -25.48 -3.94 28.11
C VAL A 416 -24.88 -2.57 28.41
N PHE A 417 -24.49 -1.85 27.36
CA PHE A 417 -23.86 -0.54 27.47
C PHE A 417 -24.20 0.32 26.25
N THR A 418 -24.46 1.62 26.44
CA THR A 418 -24.75 2.56 25.34
C THR A 418 -23.85 3.78 25.44
N PRO A 419 -22.60 3.70 24.95
CA PRO A 419 -21.69 4.84 24.95
C PRO A 419 -22.09 5.85 23.88
N ILE A 420 -21.91 7.14 24.20
CA ILE A 420 -21.94 8.23 23.23
C ILE A 420 -20.50 8.54 22.83
N MET A 421 -20.19 8.38 21.55
CA MET A 421 -18.84 8.61 21.01
C MET A 421 -18.88 9.34 19.68
N GLY A 422 -18.09 10.40 19.57
CA GLY A 422 -18.10 11.26 18.38
C GLY A 422 -19.48 11.87 18.07
N GLY A 423 -20.35 12.03 19.10
CA GLY A 423 -21.72 12.51 18.94
C GLY A 423 -22.72 11.47 18.42
N GLN A 424 -22.32 10.21 18.26
CA GLN A 424 -23.21 9.10 17.89
C GLN A 424 -23.29 8.09 19.04
N ALA A 425 -24.49 7.57 19.30
CA ALA A 425 -24.66 6.45 20.21
C ALA A 425 -24.17 5.17 19.52
N ALA A 426 -23.44 4.33 20.26
CA ALA A 426 -23.23 2.93 19.91
C ALA A 426 -23.95 2.08 20.97
N HIS A 427 -24.48 0.94 20.58
CA HIS A 427 -25.21 0.04 21.46
C HIS A 427 -24.44 -1.28 21.53
N LEU A 428 -23.92 -1.60 22.70
CA LEU A 428 -23.22 -2.85 22.99
C LEU A 428 -24.23 -3.88 23.49
N TYR A 429 -24.29 -5.03 22.83
CA TYR A 429 -25.11 -6.17 23.20
C TYR A 429 -24.23 -7.36 23.50
N ARG A 430 -24.60 -8.14 24.53
CA ARG A 430 -23.96 -9.43 24.81
C ARG A 430 -24.77 -10.54 24.16
N TYR A 431 -24.09 -11.41 23.42
CA TYR A 431 -24.68 -12.60 22.82
C TYR A 431 -24.49 -13.78 23.75
N GLU A 432 -25.54 -14.19 24.46
CA GLU A 432 -25.46 -15.20 25.53
C GLU A 432 -25.09 -16.60 25.05
N ARG A 433 -25.39 -16.94 23.78
CA ARG A 433 -25.09 -18.26 23.20
C ARG A 433 -23.70 -18.35 22.56
N TRP A 434 -22.82 -17.39 22.83
CA TRP A 434 -21.44 -17.38 22.31
C TRP A 434 -20.69 -18.68 22.68
N MET A 435 -19.64 -18.98 21.91
CA MET A 435 -18.80 -20.16 22.13
C MET A 435 -17.37 -19.74 22.50
N PRO A 436 -16.66 -20.52 23.35
CA PRO A 436 -15.25 -20.33 23.60
C PRO A 436 -14.41 -20.34 22.31
N ARG A 437 -13.28 -19.63 22.33
CA ARG A 437 -12.36 -19.58 21.18
C ARG A 437 -11.76 -20.95 20.83
N PHE A 438 -11.58 -21.79 21.85
CA PHE A 438 -11.06 -23.15 21.75
C PHE A 438 -12.08 -24.08 22.39
N LEU A 439 -12.57 -25.05 21.63
CA LEU A 439 -13.63 -25.95 22.09
C LEU A 439 -13.32 -27.38 21.67
N LEU A 440 -13.52 -28.33 22.58
CA LEU A 440 -13.52 -29.76 22.24
C LEU A 440 -14.89 -30.13 21.69
N VAL A 441 -14.91 -30.78 20.53
CA VAL A 441 -16.14 -31.25 19.87
C VAL A 441 -16.04 -32.78 19.74
N PRO A 442 -16.96 -33.55 20.34
CA PRO A 442 -16.80 -35.00 20.51
C PRO A 442 -17.23 -35.80 19.27
N SER A 443 -17.99 -35.17 18.36
CA SER A 443 -18.45 -35.79 17.12
C SER A 443 -17.94 -34.99 15.94
N TRP A 444 -17.46 -35.73 14.94
CA TRP A 444 -16.99 -35.16 13.69
C TRP A 444 -17.42 -36.01 12.50
N GLU A 445 -17.53 -35.34 11.37
CA GLU A 445 -17.77 -35.97 10.08
C GLU A 445 -16.72 -35.49 9.09
N VAL A 446 -16.12 -36.42 8.36
CA VAL A 446 -15.18 -36.09 7.29
C VAL A 446 -15.94 -35.68 6.04
N VAL A 447 -15.88 -34.39 5.73
CA VAL A 447 -16.50 -33.78 4.54
C VAL A 447 -15.48 -32.89 3.87
N ASP A 448 -15.16 -33.15 2.61
CA ASP A 448 -14.11 -32.42 1.88
C ASP A 448 -14.63 -31.19 1.13
N GLY A 449 -13.69 -30.27 0.85
CA GLY A 449 -13.93 -29.14 -0.04
C GLY A 449 -14.98 -28.15 0.48
N ASP A 450 -15.79 -27.64 -0.45
CA ASP A 450 -16.82 -26.65 -0.20
C ASP A 450 -18.14 -27.30 0.25
N ALA A 451 -18.26 -28.63 0.19
CA ALA A 451 -19.43 -29.39 0.65
C ALA A 451 -19.67 -29.22 2.16
N GLN A 452 -18.65 -28.84 2.93
CA GLN A 452 -18.83 -28.46 4.34
C GLN A 452 -19.83 -27.31 4.48
N LEU A 453 -19.89 -26.36 3.53
CA LEU A 453 -20.84 -25.23 3.60
C LEU A 453 -22.29 -25.70 3.58
N GLU A 454 -22.61 -26.76 2.84
CA GLU A 454 -23.97 -27.33 2.77
C GLU A 454 -24.38 -27.94 4.12
N ARG A 455 -23.42 -28.50 4.86
CA ARG A 455 -23.69 -29.05 6.20
C ARG A 455 -23.85 -27.97 7.27
N LEU A 456 -23.12 -26.86 7.13
CA LEU A 456 -23.27 -25.69 8.01
C LEU A 456 -24.60 -24.94 7.81
N SER A 457 -25.31 -25.24 6.71
CA SER A 457 -26.64 -24.70 6.39
C SER A 457 -27.78 -25.43 7.10
N ASP A 458 -27.53 -26.58 7.72
CA ASP A 458 -28.54 -27.32 8.47
C ASP A 458 -28.91 -26.57 9.76
N GLU A 459 -30.18 -26.24 9.96
CA GLU A 459 -30.67 -25.57 11.17
C GLU A 459 -30.56 -26.46 12.41
N ALA A 460 -30.56 -27.79 12.25
CA ALA A 460 -30.38 -28.73 13.35
C ALA A 460 -28.90 -28.87 13.78
N TRP A 461 -27.96 -28.32 13.00
CA TRP A 461 -26.54 -28.43 13.31
C TRP A 461 -26.15 -27.56 14.51
N ASP A 462 -25.56 -28.23 15.51
CA ASP A 462 -24.98 -27.58 16.68
C ASP A 462 -23.43 -27.60 16.62
N PRO A 463 -22.75 -26.45 16.43
CA PRO A 463 -21.29 -26.35 16.44
C PRO A 463 -20.62 -26.74 17.76
N ARG A 464 -21.37 -26.88 18.88
CA ARG A 464 -20.83 -27.43 20.14
C ARG A 464 -20.74 -28.96 20.12
N ARG A 465 -21.55 -29.61 19.30
CA ARG A 465 -21.72 -31.07 19.31
C ARG A 465 -21.07 -31.75 18.11
N ARG A 466 -21.13 -31.12 16.93
CA ARG A 466 -20.64 -31.70 15.67
C ARG A 466 -19.76 -30.73 14.91
N VAL A 467 -18.63 -31.22 14.40
CA VAL A 467 -17.71 -30.46 13.53
C VAL A 467 -17.49 -31.19 12.20
N PHE A 468 -17.43 -30.45 11.10
CA PHE A 468 -17.10 -31.01 9.80
C PHE A 468 -15.62 -30.79 9.52
N VAL A 469 -14.87 -31.84 9.19
CA VAL A 469 -13.41 -31.77 8.99
C VAL A 469 -13.02 -32.31 7.63
N SER A 470 -11.99 -31.74 7.00
CA SER A 470 -11.47 -32.27 5.74
C SER A 470 -10.67 -33.55 5.98
N ALA A 471 -10.60 -34.42 4.98
CA ALA A 471 -9.90 -35.68 5.06
C ALA A 471 -8.40 -35.43 5.34
N SER A 472 -7.89 -36.09 6.38
CA SER A 472 -6.46 -36.16 6.66
C SER A 472 -5.88 -37.49 6.20
N LYS A 473 -4.66 -37.45 5.66
CA LYS A 473 -3.89 -38.67 5.34
C LYS A 473 -3.35 -39.35 6.60
N VAL A 474 -3.24 -38.61 7.69
CA VAL A 474 -2.73 -39.08 8.98
C VAL A 474 -3.78 -38.76 10.01
N TRP A 475 -4.41 -39.78 10.59
CA TRP A 475 -5.27 -39.66 11.76
C TRP A 475 -4.50 -40.22 12.96
N PRO A 476 -4.63 -39.63 14.17
CA PRO A 476 -4.11 -40.28 15.37
C PRO A 476 -4.75 -41.66 15.54
N GLU A 477 -4.04 -42.59 16.16
CA GLU A 477 -4.58 -43.93 16.46
C GLU A 477 -5.89 -43.79 17.26
N GLY A 478 -6.93 -44.53 16.84
CA GLY A 478 -8.26 -44.49 17.46
C GLY A 478 -9.23 -43.45 16.88
N PHE A 479 -8.85 -42.70 15.83
CA PHE A 479 -9.78 -41.81 15.11
C PHE A 479 -10.34 -42.48 13.85
N THR A 480 -11.67 -42.55 13.74
CA THR A 480 -12.40 -42.98 12.53
C THR A 480 -12.94 -41.78 11.74
N ALA A 481 -13.32 -41.99 10.48
CA ALA A 481 -13.78 -40.92 9.59
C ALA A 481 -15.12 -40.29 10.00
N GLU A 482 -15.91 -40.97 10.82
CA GLU A 482 -17.16 -40.46 11.36
C GLU A 482 -17.37 -41.00 12.77
N VAL A 483 -17.84 -40.11 13.65
CA VAL A 483 -18.30 -40.44 15.00
C VAL A 483 -19.63 -39.74 15.20
N GLU A 484 -20.70 -40.51 15.37
CA GLU A 484 -22.05 -39.98 15.60
C GLU A 484 -22.10 -39.08 16.86
N PRO A 485 -22.94 -38.03 16.87
CA PRO A 485 -23.12 -37.18 18.03
C PRO A 485 -23.56 -38.00 19.24
N GLY A 486 -22.73 -38.04 20.29
CA GLY A 486 -23.19 -38.47 21.60
C GLY A 486 -24.19 -37.47 22.17
N ALA A 487 -25.12 -37.94 23.02
CA ALA A 487 -26.10 -37.06 23.68
C ALA A 487 -25.47 -36.08 24.69
N VAL A 488 -24.20 -36.24 25.04
CA VAL A 488 -23.50 -35.53 26.12
C VAL A 488 -22.47 -34.57 25.52
N GLU A 489 -22.51 -33.30 25.94
CA GLU A 489 -21.44 -32.33 25.66
C GLU A 489 -20.13 -32.83 26.30
N PRO A 490 -18.97 -32.71 25.63
CA PRO A 490 -17.74 -33.26 26.18
C PRO A 490 -17.38 -32.59 27.50
N GLU A 491 -17.05 -33.39 28.51
CA GLU A 491 -16.42 -32.90 29.74
C GLU A 491 -14.93 -32.77 29.48
N GLY A 492 -14.54 -31.65 28.85
CA GLY A 492 -13.14 -31.37 28.56
C GLY A 492 -12.76 -29.93 28.89
N VAL A 493 -11.56 -29.74 29.42
CA VAL A 493 -11.05 -28.43 29.83
C VAL A 493 -9.93 -28.03 28.87
N VAL A 494 -10.08 -26.86 28.25
CA VAL A 494 -9.02 -26.24 27.44
C VAL A 494 -8.51 -24.99 28.14
N VAL A 495 -7.25 -25.02 28.57
CA VAL A 495 -6.60 -23.92 29.26
C VAL A 495 -5.56 -23.28 28.33
N PRO A 496 -5.80 -22.06 27.81
CA PRO A 496 -4.80 -21.35 27.03
C PRO A 496 -3.66 -20.88 27.95
N ARG A 497 -2.43 -21.30 27.65
CA ARG A 497 -1.21 -20.85 28.34
C ARG A 497 -0.57 -19.66 27.65
N ARG A 498 -0.58 -19.66 26.31
CA ARG A 498 -0.04 -18.57 25.49
C ARG A 498 -0.87 -18.41 24.24
N VAL A 499 -1.39 -17.21 24.02
CA VAL A 499 -2.18 -16.87 22.83
C VAL A 499 -1.60 -15.62 22.20
N THR A 500 -0.93 -15.79 21.07
CA THR A 500 -0.35 -14.69 20.28
C THR A 500 -0.75 -14.85 18.81
N ALA A 501 -0.33 -13.89 17.97
CA ALA A 501 -0.61 -13.97 16.54
C ALA A 501 0.11 -15.13 15.82
N THR A 502 1.21 -15.65 16.38
CA THR A 502 2.07 -16.67 15.73
C THR A 502 2.28 -17.93 16.55
N VAL A 503 1.87 -17.93 17.82
CA VAL A 503 2.04 -19.06 18.75
C VAL A 503 0.77 -19.23 19.58
N LEU A 504 0.30 -20.48 19.63
CA LEU A 504 -0.75 -20.95 20.54
C LEU A 504 -0.20 -22.11 21.35
N GLU A 505 -0.28 -22.02 22.67
CA GLU A 505 0.09 -23.11 23.59
C GLU A 505 -1.12 -23.36 24.49
N LEU A 506 -1.70 -24.55 24.38
CA LEU A 506 -2.94 -24.95 25.05
C LEU A 506 -2.68 -26.22 25.86
N GLU A 507 -3.21 -26.27 27.08
CA GLU A 507 -3.36 -27.50 27.84
C GLU A 507 -4.78 -28.01 27.69
N VAL A 508 -4.92 -29.28 27.36
CA VAL A 508 -6.20 -29.90 27.02
C VAL A 508 -6.38 -31.13 27.89
N GLN A 509 -7.53 -31.24 28.54
CA GLN A 509 -7.99 -32.46 29.18
C GLN A 509 -9.24 -32.92 28.42
N ALA A 510 -9.17 -34.11 27.82
CA ALA A 510 -10.27 -34.69 27.07
C ALA A 510 -10.66 -36.03 27.71
N ASP A 511 -11.93 -36.16 28.09
CA ASP A 511 -12.53 -37.41 28.58
C ASP A 511 -12.59 -38.50 27.50
N ARG A 512 -12.67 -38.09 26.23
CA ARG A 512 -12.74 -38.96 25.06
C ARG A 512 -12.08 -38.33 23.84
N SER A 513 -11.95 -39.10 22.76
CA SER A 513 -11.49 -38.58 21.47
C SER A 513 -12.39 -37.44 21.01
N ALA A 514 -11.79 -36.31 20.67
CA ALA A 514 -12.51 -35.12 20.24
C ALA A 514 -11.68 -34.33 19.22
N ILE A 515 -12.33 -33.43 18.49
CA ILE A 515 -11.66 -32.41 17.71
C ILE A 515 -11.59 -31.14 18.53
N LEU A 516 -10.38 -30.67 18.83
CA LEU A 516 -10.16 -29.31 19.29
C LEU A 516 -10.41 -28.35 18.12
N LEU A 517 -11.57 -27.71 18.12
CA LEU A 517 -11.95 -26.66 17.19
C LEU A 517 -11.36 -25.33 17.67
N LEU A 518 -10.61 -24.67 16.80
CA LEU A 518 -10.09 -23.33 17.03
C LEU A 518 -10.87 -22.35 16.16
N SER A 519 -11.51 -21.37 16.79
CA SER A 519 -12.22 -20.28 16.12
C SER A 519 -11.22 -19.31 15.45
N GLN A 520 -10.49 -19.78 14.43
CA GLN A 520 -9.54 -18.99 13.66
C GLN A 520 -9.42 -19.54 12.25
N TYR A 521 -9.06 -18.66 11.31
CA TYR A 521 -8.92 -19.01 9.91
C TYR A 521 -7.86 -20.10 9.69
N TYR A 522 -8.21 -21.11 8.88
CA TYR A 522 -7.32 -22.18 8.45
C TYR A 522 -6.25 -21.66 7.51
N ASP A 523 -5.00 -21.73 7.96
CA ASP A 523 -3.82 -21.45 7.15
C ASP A 523 -2.84 -22.64 7.24
N PRO A 524 -2.45 -23.24 6.09
CA PRO A 524 -1.52 -24.38 6.08
C PRO A 524 -0.10 -24.05 6.58
N ASP A 525 0.26 -22.77 6.75
CA ASP A 525 1.54 -22.34 7.32
C ASP A 525 1.58 -22.50 8.87
N TRP A 526 0.49 -22.95 9.50
CA TRP A 526 0.49 -23.41 10.89
C TRP A 526 0.97 -24.85 11.01
N THR A 527 1.94 -25.06 11.90
CA THR A 527 2.39 -26.39 12.32
C THR A 527 1.79 -26.72 13.68
N VAL A 528 1.39 -27.98 13.87
CA VAL A 528 0.79 -28.47 15.12
C VAL A 528 1.70 -29.53 15.72
N HIS A 529 1.91 -29.44 17.03
CA HIS A 529 2.56 -30.49 17.81
C HIS A 529 1.64 -30.87 18.97
N LEU A 530 1.41 -32.16 19.14
CA LEU A 530 0.70 -32.77 20.26
C LEU A 530 1.74 -33.46 21.14
N ASP A 531 1.92 -32.99 22.37
CA ASP A 531 2.93 -33.49 23.31
C ASP A 531 4.36 -33.50 22.74
N GLY A 532 4.66 -32.50 21.89
CA GLY A 532 5.95 -32.37 21.20
C GLY A 532 6.09 -33.20 19.92
N VAL A 533 5.11 -34.06 19.60
CA VAL A 533 5.10 -34.87 18.37
C VAL A 533 4.30 -34.14 17.29
N PRO A 534 4.80 -34.06 16.04
CA PRO A 534 4.06 -33.45 14.94
C PRO A 534 2.68 -34.10 14.73
N ALA A 535 1.64 -33.27 14.63
CA ALA A 535 0.25 -33.69 14.44
C ALA A 535 -0.37 -33.00 13.22
N PRO A 536 -1.39 -33.61 12.57
CA PRO A 536 -2.07 -33.02 11.44
C PRO A 536 -2.90 -31.80 11.86
N LEU A 537 -2.78 -30.71 11.09
CA LEU A 537 -3.73 -29.61 11.15
C LEU A 537 -4.92 -29.93 10.25
N LEU A 538 -6.13 -29.94 10.81
CA LEU A 538 -7.37 -30.20 10.08
C LEU A 538 -8.03 -28.88 9.69
N ARG A 539 -8.64 -28.85 8.50
CA ARG A 539 -9.57 -27.79 8.13
C ARG A 539 -10.97 -28.18 8.60
N ALA A 540 -11.52 -27.38 9.50
CA ALA A 540 -12.80 -27.61 10.17
C ALA A 540 -13.84 -26.55 9.76
N ASN A 541 -15.13 -26.88 9.73
CA ASN A 541 -16.25 -25.96 9.45
C ASN A 541 -15.95 -24.95 8.33
N HIS A 542 -15.45 -25.48 7.23
CA HIS A 542 -15.01 -24.84 5.99
C HIS A 542 -13.76 -23.95 6.10
N LEU A 543 -13.68 -23.09 7.13
CA LEU A 543 -12.65 -22.06 7.25
C LEU A 543 -11.84 -22.12 8.54
N MET A 544 -12.19 -23.01 9.48
CA MET A 544 -11.58 -23.07 10.82
C MET A 544 -10.46 -24.08 10.92
N GLN A 545 -9.68 -23.98 11.98
CA GLN A 545 -8.67 -24.98 12.31
C GLN A 545 -9.22 -26.02 13.28
N GLY A 546 -8.83 -27.28 13.07
CA GLY A 546 -9.12 -28.40 13.96
C GLY A 546 -7.85 -29.18 14.28
N VAL A 547 -7.78 -29.77 15.46
CA VAL A 547 -6.74 -30.73 15.87
C VAL A 547 -7.43 -31.93 16.50
N ALA A 548 -7.08 -33.14 16.08
CA ALA A 548 -7.58 -34.36 16.70
C ALA A 548 -6.88 -34.61 18.04
N ILE A 549 -7.65 -34.72 19.12
CA ILE A 549 -7.17 -34.90 20.50
C ILE A 549 -7.66 -36.24 21.05
N PRO A 550 -6.75 -37.20 21.32
CA PRO A 550 -7.13 -38.46 21.95
C PRO A 550 -7.57 -38.25 23.42
N PRO A 551 -8.19 -39.27 24.06
CA PRO A 551 -8.54 -39.20 25.47
C PRO A 551 -7.29 -39.01 26.35
N GLY A 552 -7.37 -38.12 27.33
CA GLY A 552 -6.32 -37.84 28.29
C GLY A 552 -5.91 -36.38 28.36
N GLY A 553 -4.79 -36.14 29.05
CA GLY A 553 -4.18 -34.84 29.20
C GLY A 553 -3.08 -34.60 28.16
N HIS A 554 -3.21 -33.51 27.41
CA HIS A 554 -2.34 -33.20 26.28
C HIS A 554 -1.90 -31.73 26.25
N ARG A 555 -0.71 -31.48 25.75
CA ARG A 555 -0.20 -30.16 25.40
C ARG A 555 -0.25 -29.97 23.89
N VAL A 556 -1.05 -29.00 23.45
CA VAL A 556 -1.19 -28.66 22.03
C VAL A 556 -0.42 -27.37 21.75
N GLU A 557 0.55 -27.45 20.85
CA GLU A 557 1.29 -26.28 20.36
C GLU A 557 1.02 -26.04 18.89
N LEU A 558 0.60 -24.82 18.55
CA LEU A 558 0.53 -24.36 17.18
C LEU A 558 1.52 -23.22 16.96
N ARG A 559 2.32 -23.31 15.90
CA ARG A 559 3.26 -22.27 15.50
C ARG A 559 3.05 -21.90 14.04
N HIS A 560 2.82 -20.62 13.78
CA HIS A 560 2.73 -20.07 12.43
C HIS A 560 4.12 -19.69 11.96
N THR A 561 4.57 -20.30 10.87
CA THR A 561 5.86 -20.01 10.24
C THR A 561 5.61 -19.59 8.79
N PRO A 562 5.35 -18.31 8.53
CA PRO A 562 5.03 -17.86 7.19
C PRO A 562 6.22 -18.09 6.26
N SER A 563 5.93 -18.38 5.00
CA SER A 563 6.96 -18.57 3.98
C SER A 563 7.87 -17.32 3.84
N MET A 564 9.16 -17.50 4.16
CA MET A 564 10.18 -16.43 4.05
C MET A 564 10.80 -16.32 2.65
N VAL A 565 10.28 -17.06 1.66
CA VAL A 565 10.87 -17.13 0.31
C VAL A 565 10.90 -15.75 -0.35
N GLY A 566 9.80 -14.99 -0.26
CA GLY A 566 9.71 -13.62 -0.81
C GLY A 566 10.82 -12.72 -0.28
N PHE A 567 10.99 -12.68 1.04
CA PHE A 567 12.00 -11.87 1.73
C PHE A 567 13.43 -12.29 1.38
N ARG A 568 13.73 -13.59 1.38
CA ARG A 568 15.07 -14.12 1.04
C ARG A 568 15.47 -13.73 -0.38
N VAL A 569 14.53 -13.80 -1.32
CA VAL A 569 14.80 -13.36 -2.69
C VAL A 569 14.91 -11.85 -2.81
N THR A 570 14.19 -11.06 -2.00
CA THR A 570 14.40 -9.60 -1.95
C THR A 570 15.84 -9.31 -1.56
N GLN A 571 16.34 -9.97 -0.50
CA GLN A 571 17.72 -9.80 -0.04
C GLN A 571 18.73 -10.22 -1.11
N ALA A 572 18.58 -11.43 -1.67
CA ALA A 572 19.48 -11.91 -2.72
C ALA A 572 19.55 -10.93 -3.90
N SER A 573 18.40 -10.38 -4.27
CA SER A 573 18.29 -9.38 -5.33
C SER A 573 19.04 -8.08 -5.00
N TRP A 574 18.92 -7.56 -3.77
CA TRP A 574 19.71 -6.41 -3.31
C TRP A 574 21.20 -6.67 -3.28
N TRP A 575 21.63 -7.86 -2.86
CA TRP A 575 23.05 -8.25 -2.87
C TRP A 575 23.63 -8.28 -4.28
N VAL A 576 22.88 -8.84 -5.24
CA VAL A 576 23.28 -8.81 -6.66
C VAL A 576 23.39 -7.39 -7.17
N LEU A 577 22.41 -6.52 -6.88
CA LEU A 577 22.44 -5.12 -7.29
C LEU A 577 23.65 -4.38 -6.71
N LEU A 578 23.93 -4.56 -5.42
CA LEU A 578 25.08 -3.98 -4.75
C LEU A 578 26.39 -4.48 -5.36
N ALA A 579 26.51 -5.78 -5.62
CA ALA A 579 27.69 -6.36 -6.26
C ALA A 579 27.95 -5.75 -7.65
N VAL A 580 26.90 -5.57 -8.46
CA VAL A 580 26.99 -4.91 -9.77
C VAL A 580 27.42 -3.44 -9.64
N LEU A 581 26.83 -2.69 -8.70
CA LEU A 581 27.18 -1.30 -8.45
C LEU A 581 28.64 -1.15 -7.99
N THR A 582 29.08 -2.00 -7.06
CA THR A 582 30.46 -2.00 -6.55
C THR A 582 31.45 -2.39 -7.64
N ALA A 583 31.17 -3.44 -8.42
CA ALA A 583 32.03 -3.87 -9.53
C ALA A 583 32.16 -2.80 -10.61
N THR A 584 31.05 -2.12 -10.96
CA THR A 584 31.07 -1.02 -11.94
C THR A 584 31.76 0.23 -11.38
N GLY A 585 31.59 0.52 -10.09
CA GLY A 585 32.30 1.58 -9.36
C GLY A 585 33.82 1.36 -9.34
N ILE A 586 34.28 0.17 -8.92
CA ILE A 586 35.70 -0.21 -8.88
C ILE A 586 36.30 -0.14 -10.30
N ARG A 587 35.63 -0.67 -11.32
CA ARG A 587 36.09 -0.56 -12.71
C ARG A 587 36.21 0.90 -13.18
N ARG A 588 35.34 1.81 -12.71
CA ARG A 588 35.42 3.25 -13.02
C ARG A 588 36.58 3.94 -12.31
N VAL A 589 36.93 3.52 -11.10
CA VAL A 589 38.07 4.03 -10.33
C VAL A 589 39.39 3.53 -10.93
N ARG A 590 39.55 2.21 -11.10
CA ARG A 590 40.75 1.62 -11.71
C ARG A 590 41.07 2.18 -13.10
N ARG A 591 40.06 2.40 -13.93
CA ARG A 591 40.23 3.05 -15.26
C ARG A 591 40.52 4.56 -15.18
N ARG A 592 40.22 5.21 -14.06
CA ARG A 592 40.64 6.60 -13.80
C ARG A 592 42.10 6.64 -13.39
N ASP A 593 42.53 5.71 -12.53
CA ASP A 593 43.92 5.64 -12.04
C ASP A 593 44.89 5.21 -13.15
N ALA A 594 44.53 4.20 -13.95
CA ALA A 594 45.31 3.78 -15.14
C ALA A 594 45.44 4.89 -16.22
N LYS A 595 44.58 5.93 -16.18
CA LYS A 595 44.69 7.10 -17.06
C LYS A 595 45.47 8.26 -16.44
N ARG A 596 45.69 8.25 -15.12
CA ARG A 596 46.52 9.23 -14.41
C ARG A 596 48.00 8.83 -14.40
N HIS A 597 48.29 7.53 -14.39
CA HIS A 597 49.66 6.99 -14.43
C HIS A 597 49.82 5.99 -15.58
N PRO A 598 49.95 6.46 -16.83
CA PRO A 598 50.04 5.58 -18.00
C PRO A 598 51.34 4.77 -18.13
N GLY A 599 52.23 4.78 -17.11
CA GLY A 599 53.60 4.27 -17.22
C GLY A 599 54.13 3.37 -16.10
N GLU A 600 53.34 3.00 -15.07
CA GLU A 600 53.86 2.18 -13.95
C GLU A 600 53.60 0.66 -14.09
N GLU A 601 52.87 0.19 -15.12
CA GLU A 601 52.59 -1.25 -15.31
C GLU A 601 53.53 -1.96 -16.30
N ARG A 602 54.70 -1.40 -16.59
CA ARG A 602 55.77 -2.08 -17.35
C ARG A 602 57.12 -1.83 -16.69
N ASP A 603 57.36 -2.48 -15.57
CA ASP A 603 58.66 -3.00 -15.15
C ASP A 603 58.43 -3.85 -13.89
N GLY A 604 58.57 -5.17 -14.06
CA GLY A 604 58.27 -6.20 -13.06
C GLY A 604 58.17 -7.56 -13.70
#